data_AF-A0A439SDT5-F1
#
_entry.id   AF-A0A439SDT5-F1
#
_cell.length_a   1.000
_cell.length_b   1.000
_cell.length_c   1.000
_cell.angle_alpha   90.00
_cell.angle_beta   90.00
_cell.angle_gamma   90.00
#
_symmetry.space_group_name_H-M   'P 1'
#
loop_
_entity.id
_entity.type
_entity.pdbx_description
1 polymer ?
#
loop_
_entity_poly.entity_id
_entity_poly.type
_entity_poly.pdbx_seq_one_letter_code
_entity_poly.pdbx_strand_id
1 'polypeptide(L)'
;LAPCPHEAPCPLVPPDWCHFSRRVARSRLHRLAKDADVPWEDEKFIYVAASRQAAPSRAARVIAPPKSGSGKVLLKLCEKDGSADEKLFTKRHGELFKAARRLDWGDSV
;
A
#
# COMPACT_ATOMS: atom_id res chain seq x y z
N LEU A 1 12.43 2.48 -9.42
CA LEU A 1 13.00 1.72 -8.29
C LEU A 1 12.12 1.69 -7.02
N ALA A 2 10.80 1.86 -7.15
CA ALA A 2 9.83 1.81 -6.05
C ALA A 2 9.73 3.13 -5.23
N PRO A 3 8.55 3.44 -4.66
CA PRO A 3 7.32 2.64 -4.69
C PRO A 3 6.54 2.72 -6.00
N CYS A 4 6.45 3.90 -6.60
CA CYS A 4 5.58 4.14 -7.76
C CYS A 4 6.06 3.38 -9.02
N PRO A 5 5.15 2.91 -9.89
CA PRO A 5 5.51 2.26 -11.14
C PRO A 5 5.59 3.20 -12.35
N HIS A 6 5.07 4.44 -12.27
CA HIS A 6 4.79 5.30 -13.43
C HIS A 6 5.85 6.33 -13.84
N GLU A 7 6.81 6.67 -12.98
CA GLU A 7 7.82 7.74 -13.25
C GLU A 7 7.25 9.14 -13.59
N ALA A 8 5.93 9.31 -13.53
CA ALA A 8 5.22 10.59 -13.63
C ALA A 8 5.04 11.26 -12.26
N PRO A 9 4.63 12.54 -12.20
CA PRO A 9 4.16 13.18 -10.97
C PRO A 9 3.11 12.31 -10.25
N CYS A 10 3.17 12.26 -8.93
CA CYS A 10 2.23 11.45 -8.15
C CYS A 10 0.80 12.01 -8.27
N PRO A 11 -0.22 11.18 -8.58
CA PRO A 11 -1.59 11.65 -8.75
C PRO A 11 -2.30 11.94 -7.42
N LEU A 12 -1.74 11.53 -6.27
CA LEU A 12 -2.39 11.72 -4.98
C LEU A 12 -2.23 13.17 -4.52
N VAL A 13 -3.35 13.75 -4.09
CA VAL A 13 -3.44 15.13 -3.61
C VAL A 13 -4.07 15.17 -2.22
N PRO A 14 -3.74 16.19 -1.39
CA PRO A 14 -4.34 16.35 -0.08
C PRO A 14 -5.89 16.32 -0.13
N PRO A 15 -6.56 15.74 0.89
CA PRO A 15 -6.01 15.25 2.16
C PRO A 15 -5.40 13.83 2.06
N ASP A 16 -5.43 13.22 0.88
CA ASP A 16 -4.82 11.92 0.65
C ASP A 16 -3.32 12.04 0.36
N TRP A 17 -2.58 11.00 0.70
CA TRP A 17 -1.13 11.00 0.52
C TRP A 17 -0.57 9.59 0.39
N CYS A 18 0.45 9.44 -0.46
CA CYS A 18 1.05 8.14 -0.75
C CYS A 18 1.97 7.73 0.39
N HIS A 19 1.59 6.72 1.17
CA HIS A 19 2.37 6.19 2.28
C HIS A 19 2.17 4.69 2.44
N PHE A 20 2.96 4.10 3.33
CA PHE A 20 2.82 2.72 3.78
C PHE A 20 2.76 2.69 5.30
N SER A 21 2.39 1.54 5.85
CA SER A 21 2.39 1.31 7.29
C SER A 21 3.13 0.03 7.64
N ARG A 22 3.93 0.09 8.71
CA ARG A 22 4.53 -1.09 9.32
C ARG A 22 4.31 -1.10 10.81
N ARG A 23 3.96 -2.28 11.31
CA ARG A 23 3.85 -2.52 12.73
C ARG A 23 5.23 -2.61 13.36
N VAL A 24 5.52 -1.71 14.28
CA VAL A 24 6.77 -1.66 15.03
C VAL A 24 6.49 -1.86 16.52
N ALA A 25 7.46 -2.41 17.25
CA ALA A 25 7.33 -2.63 18.68
C ALA A 25 7.44 -1.30 19.46
N ARG A 26 6.57 -1.11 20.44
CA ARG A 26 6.69 -0.02 21.41
C ARG A 26 7.62 -0.44 22.54
N SER A 27 8.64 0.38 22.79
CA SER A 27 9.44 0.26 24.01
C SER A 27 8.58 0.50 25.25
N ARG A 28 9.04 0.03 26.41
CA ARG A 28 8.36 0.32 27.69
C ARG A 28 8.25 1.82 27.92
N LEU A 29 9.29 2.59 27.60
CA LEU A 29 9.30 4.05 27.71
C LEU A 29 8.23 4.68 26.80
N HIS A 30 8.10 4.25 25.55
CA HIS A 30 7.05 4.73 24.65
C HIS A 30 5.65 4.42 25.18
N ARG A 31 5.44 3.24 25.76
CA ARG A 31 4.13 2.90 26.36
C ARG A 31 3.79 3.82 27.52
N LEU A 32 4.73 4.04 28.43
CA LEU A 32 4.52 4.90 29.60
C LEU A 32 4.34 6.37 29.21
N ALA A 33 5.13 6.87 28.26
CA ALA A 33 5.08 8.27 27.84
C ALA A 33 3.81 8.63 27.04
N LYS A 34 3.25 7.66 26.29
CA LYS A 34 2.07 7.86 25.43
C LYS A 34 0.78 7.26 26.01
N ASP A 35 0.81 6.79 27.27
CA ASP A 35 -0.28 6.06 27.93
C ASP A 35 -0.90 4.96 27.02
N ALA A 36 -0.02 4.15 26.43
CA ALA A 36 -0.38 3.20 25.39
C ALA A 36 -0.53 1.77 25.91
N ASP A 37 -1.73 1.20 25.72
CA ASP A 37 -2.09 -0.14 26.19
C ASP A 37 -1.46 -1.29 25.39
N VAL A 38 -1.23 -1.08 24.08
CA VAL A 38 -0.71 -2.12 23.19
C VAL A 38 0.80 -2.01 22.98
N PRO A 39 1.54 -3.14 22.87
CA PRO A 39 3.00 -3.16 22.76
C PRO A 39 3.53 -2.87 21.35
N TRP A 40 2.71 -2.31 20.47
CA TRP A 40 3.07 -2.00 19.09
C TRP A 40 2.37 -0.72 18.62
N GLU A 41 2.88 -0.15 17.53
CA GLU A 41 2.21 0.90 16.76
C GLU A 41 2.39 0.65 15.27
N ASP A 42 1.41 1.13 14.49
CA ASP A 42 1.47 1.09 13.04
C ASP A 42 2.08 2.43 12.57
N GLU A 43 3.39 2.40 12.29
CA GLU A 43 4.17 3.57 11.89
C GLU A 43 3.97 3.83 10.40
N LYS A 44 3.52 5.04 10.09
CA LYS A 44 3.33 5.49 8.71
C LYS A 44 4.64 6.04 8.18
N PHE A 45 5.04 5.62 6.99
CA PHE A 45 6.27 6.10 6.37
C PHE A 45 6.11 6.27 4.86
N ILE A 46 7.00 7.08 4.31
CA ILE A 46 7.20 7.23 2.88
C ILE A 46 8.63 6.84 2.56
N TYR A 47 8.86 6.32 1.35
CA TYR A 47 10.20 6.06 0.87
C TYR A 47 10.27 6.33 -0.62
N VAL A 48 11.48 6.61 -1.10
CA VAL A 48 11.81 6.66 -2.52
C VAL A 48 13.12 5.91 -2.70
N ALA A 49 13.14 4.98 -3.65
CA ALA A 49 14.36 4.33 -4.08
C ALA A 49 14.64 4.71 -5.53
N ALA A 50 15.88 5.13 -5.79
CA ALA A 50 16.35 5.66 -7.06
C ALA A 50 17.77 5.13 -7.39
N SER A 51 18.10 5.03 -8.68
CA SER A 51 19.40 4.57 -9.19
C SER A 51 19.66 5.22 -10.53
N ARG A 52 20.94 5.28 -10.91
CA ARG A 52 21.38 5.70 -12.25
C ARG A 52 21.24 4.60 -13.31
N GLN A 53 21.05 3.36 -12.87
CA GLN A 53 20.87 2.22 -13.76
C GLN A 53 19.41 2.10 -14.21
N ALA A 54 19.20 1.66 -15.45
CA ALA A 54 17.87 1.36 -15.96
C ALA A 54 17.21 0.28 -15.09
N ALA A 55 15.96 0.53 -14.69
CA ALA A 55 15.16 -0.41 -13.92
C ALA A 55 14.08 -1.04 -14.82
N PRO A 56 13.70 -2.31 -14.60
CA PRO A 56 12.60 -2.92 -15.33
C PRO A 56 11.25 -2.20 -15.04
N SER A 57 10.30 -2.35 -15.97
CA SER A 57 8.91 -1.94 -15.74
C SER A 57 8.37 -2.59 -14.46
N ARG A 58 7.65 -1.82 -13.64
CA ARG A 58 7.09 -2.27 -12.35
C ARG A 58 5.60 -2.53 -12.49
N ALA A 59 5.12 -3.59 -11.86
CA ALA A 59 3.70 -3.85 -11.69
C ALA A 59 2.98 -2.72 -10.93
N ALA A 60 1.65 -2.67 -11.05
CA ALA A 60 0.83 -1.78 -10.25
C ALA A 60 1.03 -2.09 -8.76
N ARG A 61 0.85 -1.11 -7.89
CA ARG A 61 1.08 -1.29 -6.44
C ARG A 61 -0.15 -0.95 -5.62
N VAL A 62 -0.46 -1.77 -4.64
CA VAL A 62 -1.46 -1.47 -3.62
C VAL A 62 -0.95 -0.35 -2.72
N ILE A 63 -1.61 0.81 -2.73
CA ILE A 63 -1.18 2.04 -2.05
C ILE A 63 -2.06 2.45 -0.87
N ALA A 64 -3.02 1.62 -0.48
CA ALA A 64 -3.79 1.77 0.76
C ALA A 64 -4.16 0.40 1.33
N PRO A 65 -4.55 0.29 2.62
CA PRO A 65 -5.06 -0.95 3.18
C PRO A 65 -6.19 -1.54 2.31
N PRO A 66 -6.07 -2.82 1.88
CA PRO A 66 -7.13 -3.52 1.17
C PRO A 66 -8.46 -3.47 1.94
N LYS A 67 -9.53 -3.05 1.26
CA LYS A 67 -10.88 -3.06 1.85
C LYS A 67 -11.55 -4.39 1.53
N SER A 68 -11.29 -5.38 2.38
CA SER A 68 -11.81 -6.74 2.23
C SER A 68 -13.23 -6.88 2.78
N GLY A 69 -14.04 -7.73 2.15
CA GLY A 69 -15.38 -8.09 2.61
C GLY A 69 -15.79 -9.48 2.12
N SER A 70 -16.98 -9.95 2.52
CA SER A 70 -17.47 -11.26 2.09
C SER A 70 -17.63 -11.32 0.57
N GLY A 71 -16.73 -12.06 -0.09
CA GLY A 71 -16.74 -12.25 -1.54
C GLY A 71 -16.29 -11.06 -2.39
N LYS A 72 -15.67 -10.04 -1.78
CA LYS A 72 -15.10 -8.89 -2.49
C LYS A 72 -13.85 -8.34 -1.80
N VAL A 73 -12.98 -7.71 -2.57
CA VAL A 73 -11.88 -6.89 -2.08
C VAL A 73 -11.76 -5.67 -3.00
N LEU A 74 -11.63 -4.49 -2.41
CA LEU A 74 -11.36 -3.24 -3.13
C LEU A 74 -9.92 -2.84 -2.85
N LEU A 75 -9.13 -2.69 -3.93
CA LEU A 75 -7.71 -2.33 -3.85
C LEU A 75 -7.51 -0.96 -4.46
N LYS A 76 -6.88 -0.04 -3.74
CA LYS A 76 -6.41 1.23 -4.32
C LYS A 76 -5.05 1.00 -4.95
N LEU A 77 -4.95 1.15 -6.27
CA LEU A 77 -3.76 0.82 -7.03
C LEU A 77 -3.11 2.07 -7.59
N CYS A 78 -1.79 2.15 -7.48
CA CYS A 78 -0.97 3.07 -8.25
C CYS A 78 -0.55 2.37 -9.54
N GLU A 79 -0.94 2.93 -10.68
CA GLU A 79 -0.84 2.30 -11.99
C GLU A 79 0.34 2.83 -12.79
N LYS A 80 0.76 2.08 -13.81
CA LYS A 80 1.90 2.42 -14.68
C LYS A 80 1.66 3.69 -15.51
N ASP A 81 0.41 4.01 -15.79
CA ASP A 81 0.01 5.20 -16.57
C ASP A 81 -0.03 6.49 -15.73
N GLY A 82 0.28 6.41 -14.42
CA GLY A 82 0.26 7.55 -13.51
C GLY A 82 -1.08 7.76 -12.83
N SER A 83 -2.08 6.90 -13.06
CA SER A 83 -3.36 6.94 -12.34
C SER A 83 -3.28 6.26 -10.97
N ALA A 84 -4.25 6.61 -10.11
CA ALA A 84 -4.42 5.96 -8.82
C ALA A 84 -5.91 5.75 -8.51
N ASP A 85 -6.40 4.54 -8.75
CA ASP A 85 -7.84 4.22 -8.70
C ASP A 85 -8.16 3.04 -7.79
N GLU A 86 -9.41 2.98 -7.31
CA GLU A 86 -9.93 1.82 -6.59
C GLU A 86 -10.46 0.76 -7.58
N LYS A 87 -9.91 -0.45 -7.53
CA LYS A 87 -10.33 -1.59 -8.34
C LYS A 87 -11.03 -2.65 -7.49
N LEU A 88 -12.26 -3.00 -7.89
CA LEU A 88 -13.10 -3.99 -7.20
C LEU A 88 -12.88 -5.39 -7.79
N PHE A 89 -12.44 -6.31 -6.94
CA PHE A 89 -12.40 -7.73 -7.26
C PHE A 89 -13.49 -8.47 -6.49
N THR A 90 -14.26 -9.33 -7.17
CA THR A 90 -15.33 -10.13 -6.54
C THR A 90 -15.20 -11.59 -6.92
N LYS A 91 -15.91 -12.50 -6.23
CA LYS A 91 -15.89 -13.95 -6.50
C LYS A 91 -16.05 -14.32 -7.99
N ARG A 92 -16.78 -13.51 -8.78
CA ARG A 92 -16.98 -13.74 -10.22
C ARG A 92 -15.68 -13.67 -11.04
N HIS A 93 -14.64 -13.01 -10.54
CA HIS A 93 -13.33 -12.91 -11.20
C HIS A 93 -12.45 -14.15 -10.96
N GLY A 94 -12.94 -15.19 -10.27
CA GLY A 94 -12.24 -16.47 -10.13
C GLY A 94 -10.85 -16.34 -9.49
N GLU A 95 -9.81 -16.80 -10.19
CA GLU A 95 -8.43 -16.77 -9.72
C GLU A 95 -7.92 -15.35 -9.44
N LEU A 96 -8.34 -14.34 -10.21
CA LEU A 96 -7.96 -12.95 -9.95
C LEU A 96 -8.46 -12.47 -8.59
N PHE A 97 -9.65 -12.90 -8.18
CA PHE A 97 -10.16 -12.58 -6.84
C PHE A 97 -9.40 -13.33 -5.75
N LYS A 98 -9.03 -14.60 -5.99
CA LYS A 98 -8.22 -15.37 -5.04
C LYS A 98 -6.82 -14.77 -4.83
N ALA A 99 -6.22 -14.23 -5.89
CA ALA A 99 -4.97 -13.48 -5.81
C ALA A 99 -5.17 -12.13 -5.10
N ALA A 100 -6.10 -11.31 -5.59
CA ALA A 100 -6.34 -9.96 -5.07
C ALA A 100 -6.67 -9.94 -3.57
N ARG A 101 -7.44 -10.92 -3.07
CA ARG A 101 -7.83 -10.97 -1.64
C ARG A 101 -6.66 -11.29 -0.69
N ARG A 102 -5.52 -11.71 -1.21
CA ARG A 102 -4.31 -12.06 -0.45
C ARG A 102 -3.25 -10.94 -0.48
N LEU A 103 -3.47 -9.91 -1.28
CA LEU A 103 -2.56 -8.78 -1.36
C LEU A 103 -2.72 -7.90 -0.13
N ASP A 104 -1.60 -7.42 0.37
CA ASP A 104 -1.49 -6.46 1.46
C ASP A 104 -1.08 -5.07 0.94
N TRP A 105 -1.15 -4.08 1.84
CA TRP A 105 -0.70 -2.73 1.54
C TRP A 105 0.80 -2.72 1.22
N GLY A 106 1.12 -2.28 0.01
CA GLY A 106 2.47 -2.26 -0.53
C GLY A 106 2.77 -3.39 -1.49
N ASP A 107 1.89 -4.38 -1.67
CA ASP A 107 2.12 -5.46 -2.62
C ASP A 107 1.96 -5.01 -4.07
N SER A 108 2.61 -5.75 -4.97
CA SER A 108 2.48 -5.58 -6.41
C SER A 108 1.35 -6.44 -6.96
N VAL A 109 0.61 -5.95 -7.96
CA VAL A 109 -0.51 -6.64 -8.63
C VAL A 109 -0.11 -7.17 -9.99
#